data_AF-R7AL26-F1
#
_entry.id   AF-R7AL26-F1
#
_cell.length_a   1.000
_cell.length_b   1.000
_cell.length_c   1.000
_cell.angle_alpha   90.00
_cell.angle_beta   90.00
_cell.angle_gamma   90.00
#
_symmetry.space_group_name_H-M   'P 1'
#
loop_
_entity.id
_entity.type
_entity.pdbx_description
1 polymer ?
#
loop_
_entity_poly.entity_id
_entity_poly.type
_entity_poly.pdbx_seq_one_letter_code
_entity_poly.pdbx_strand_id
1 'polypeptide(L)'
;MQWLLIALPDRKDEAMPSLKNAIENLTKEQLVELLRMASKNLVAMDGTWFQILEEREGMDYAMEIDIAVWERYPISEARRLKKFLNLAEYPGLEGLAQALPLYYNTIANETSMHWEDDALIFRTDVCRVQAARSRKGMEFHPCKPAGINEYTTFAQTIDPRIEVECLSCYPEITDPTCGCSWRFTLPSDVADEVDQGK
;
A
#
# COMPACT_ATOMS: atom_id res chain seq x y z
N MET A 1 -19.19 -22.61 6.75
CA MET A 1 -19.07 -22.06 5.38
C MET A 1 -18.10 -22.93 4.62
N GLN A 2 -18.61 -23.64 3.62
CA GLN A 2 -17.85 -24.56 2.77
C GLN A 2 -17.06 -23.72 1.77
N TRP A 3 -15.81 -23.40 2.08
CA TRP A 3 -14.93 -22.67 1.16
C TRP A 3 -14.23 -23.66 0.23
N LEU A 4 -14.40 -23.43 -1.09
CA LEU A 4 -13.49 -23.74 -2.19
C LEU A 4 -12.81 -25.13 -2.16
N LEU A 5 -13.40 -26.07 -2.88
CA LEU A 5 -12.61 -26.80 -3.86
C LEU A 5 -12.89 -26.10 -5.19
N ILE A 6 -11.84 -25.64 -5.87
CA ILE A 6 -11.87 -25.65 -7.34
C ILE A 6 -12.37 -27.05 -7.66
N ALA A 7 -13.55 -27.19 -8.27
CA ALA A 7 -14.11 -28.50 -8.58
C ALA A 7 -13.10 -29.18 -9.51
N LEU A 8 -12.23 -30.01 -8.92
CA LEU A 8 -11.35 -30.87 -9.68
C LEU A 8 -12.26 -31.95 -10.26
N PRO A 9 -12.22 -32.19 -11.57
CA PRO A 9 -13.01 -33.24 -12.18
C PRO A 9 -12.82 -34.55 -11.43
N ASP A 10 -13.91 -35.32 -11.28
CA ASP A 10 -13.82 -36.62 -10.64
C ASP A 10 -12.87 -37.51 -11.46
N ARG A 11 -11.88 -38.08 -10.76
CA ARG A 11 -10.65 -38.56 -11.37
C ARG A 11 -10.95 -39.79 -12.25
N LYS A 12 -11.02 -39.62 -13.58
CA LYS A 12 -10.28 -40.48 -14.53
C LYS A 12 -10.31 -40.07 -16.00
N ASP A 13 -11.34 -39.37 -16.50
CA ASP A 13 -11.48 -39.19 -17.96
C ASP A 13 -11.85 -37.77 -18.44
N GLU A 14 -11.80 -36.75 -17.56
CA GLU A 14 -12.03 -35.36 -17.94
C GLU A 14 -10.71 -34.60 -18.06
N ALA A 15 -10.48 -33.97 -19.23
CA ALA A 15 -9.34 -33.09 -19.43
C ALA A 15 -9.40 -31.95 -18.41
N MET A 16 -8.32 -31.80 -17.62
CA MET A 16 -8.19 -30.67 -16.68
C MET A 16 -8.49 -29.36 -17.43
N PRO A 17 -9.41 -28.51 -16.91
CA PRO A 17 -9.65 -27.22 -17.52
C PRO A 17 -8.32 -26.48 -17.66
N SER A 18 -8.14 -25.78 -18.79
CA SER A 18 -6.93 -25.01 -19.06
C SER A 18 -6.58 -24.15 -17.85
N LEU A 19 -5.48 -24.50 -17.18
CA LEU A 19 -4.99 -23.83 -15.96
C LEU A 19 -4.64 -22.36 -16.20
N LYS A 20 -4.56 -21.95 -17.48
CA LYS A 20 -4.12 -20.63 -17.91
C LYS A 20 -4.99 -19.50 -17.35
N ASN A 21 -6.27 -19.77 -17.06
CA ASN A 21 -7.26 -18.75 -16.69
C ASN A 21 -8.02 -19.09 -15.39
N ALA A 22 -7.39 -19.80 -14.43
CA ALA A 22 -8.06 -20.24 -13.19
C ALA A 22 -8.74 -19.09 -12.41
N ILE A 23 -8.19 -17.87 -12.49
CA ILE A 23 -8.75 -16.68 -11.84
C ILE A 23 -10.02 -16.15 -12.52
N GLU A 24 -10.22 -16.38 -13.83
CA GLU A 24 -11.40 -15.90 -14.56
C GLU A 24 -12.68 -16.64 -14.15
N ASN A 25 -12.53 -17.82 -13.56
CA ASN A 25 -13.64 -18.64 -13.06
C ASN A 25 -14.05 -18.28 -11.62
N LEU A 26 -13.31 -17.40 -10.95
CA LEU A 26 -13.62 -17.00 -9.59
C LEU A 26 -14.77 -16.00 -9.58
N THR A 27 -15.63 -16.06 -8.56
CA THR A 27 -16.60 -15.00 -8.32
C THR A 27 -15.89 -13.71 -7.94
N LYS A 28 -16.60 -12.58 -8.03
CA LYS A 28 -16.08 -11.28 -7.58
C LYS A 28 -15.60 -11.34 -6.12
N GLU A 29 -16.34 -11.99 -5.24
CA GLU A 29 -16.00 -12.12 -3.82
C GLU A 29 -14.72 -12.93 -3.63
N GLN A 30 -14.55 -14.01 -4.39
CA GLN A 30 -13.33 -14.81 -4.37
C GLN A 30 -12.13 -14.05 -4.92
N LEU A 31 -12.30 -13.24 -5.97
CA LEU A 31 -11.26 -12.37 -6.51
C LEU A 31 -10.84 -11.29 -5.50
N VAL A 32 -11.81 -10.68 -4.81
CA VAL A 32 -11.55 -9.70 -3.75
C VAL A 32 -10.79 -10.35 -2.60
N GLU A 33 -11.19 -11.53 -2.15
CA GLU A 33 -10.47 -12.22 -1.08
C GLU A 33 -9.07 -12.65 -1.52
N LEU A 34 -8.91 -13.12 -2.76
CA LEU A 34 -7.60 -13.44 -3.34
C LEU A 34 -6.70 -12.21 -3.38
N LEU A 35 -7.22 -11.03 -3.73
CA LEU A 35 -6.47 -9.77 -3.71
C LEU A 35 -6.05 -9.36 -2.29
N ARG A 36 -6.95 -9.52 -1.30
CA ARG A 36 -6.62 -9.28 0.12
C ARG A 36 -5.53 -10.22 0.61
N MET A 37 -5.60 -11.50 0.25
CA MET A 37 -4.57 -12.48 0.56
C MET A 37 -3.24 -12.14 -0.11
N ALA A 38 -3.25 -11.83 -1.41
CA ALA A 38 -2.06 -11.45 -2.15
C ALA A 38 -1.37 -10.21 -1.56
N SER A 39 -2.15 -9.20 -1.17
CA SER A 39 -1.64 -7.98 -0.52
C SER A 39 -0.97 -8.30 0.83
N LYS A 40 -1.60 -9.15 1.65
CA LYS A 40 -1.00 -9.63 2.92
C LYS A 40 0.26 -10.46 2.68
N ASN A 41 0.31 -11.25 1.60
CA ASN A 41 1.47 -12.06 1.24
C ASN A 41 2.65 -11.18 0.81
N LEU A 42 2.41 -10.08 0.09
CA LEU A 42 3.46 -9.12 -0.27
C LEU A 42 4.09 -8.50 0.99
N VAL A 43 3.28 -8.04 1.94
CA VAL A 43 3.78 -7.52 3.23
C VAL A 43 4.55 -8.59 4.02
N ALA A 44 4.09 -9.83 4.01
CA ALA A 44 4.78 -10.93 4.69
C ALA A 44 6.11 -11.30 4.00
N MET A 45 6.15 -11.28 2.67
CA MET A 45 7.36 -11.51 1.88
C MET A 45 8.40 -10.43 2.17
N ASP A 46 7.99 -9.17 2.11
CA ASP A 46 8.82 -8.00 2.42
C ASP A 46 9.44 -8.11 3.82
N GLY A 47 8.60 -8.31 4.85
CA GLY A 47 9.08 -8.49 6.22
C GLY A 47 9.98 -9.72 6.42
N THR A 48 9.77 -10.80 5.67
CA THR A 48 10.66 -11.99 5.72
C THR A 48 12.02 -11.67 5.12
N TRP A 49 12.05 -10.94 3.99
CA TRP A 49 13.29 -10.54 3.33
C TRP A 49 14.08 -9.58 4.21
N PHE A 50 13.39 -8.59 4.81
CA PHE A 50 13.97 -7.65 5.77
C PHE A 50 14.59 -8.37 6.97
N GLN A 51 13.87 -9.31 7.60
CA GLN A 51 14.37 -10.04 8.76
C GLN A 51 15.63 -10.85 8.46
N ILE A 52 15.69 -11.52 7.30
CA ILE A 52 16.90 -12.26 6.88
C ILE A 52 18.08 -11.31 6.67
N LEU A 53 17.83 -10.11 6.15
CA LEU A 53 18.86 -9.10 5.97
C LEU A 53 19.35 -8.54 7.33
N GLU A 54 18.42 -8.20 8.22
CA GLU A 54 18.67 -7.74 9.59
C GLU A 54 19.52 -8.76 10.36
N GLU A 55 19.17 -10.05 10.28
CA GLU A 55 19.91 -11.14 10.93
C GLU A 55 21.37 -11.28 10.44
N ARG A 56 21.65 -10.93 9.18
CA ARG A 56 22.96 -11.12 8.55
C ARG A 56 23.87 -9.90 8.64
N GLU A 57 23.30 -8.73 8.41
CA GLU A 57 24.05 -7.48 8.19
C GLU A 57 23.72 -6.40 9.25
N GLY A 58 22.75 -6.67 10.13
CA GLY A 58 22.31 -5.75 11.18
C GLY A 58 21.21 -4.77 10.73
N MET A 59 20.60 -4.11 11.71
CA MET A 59 19.45 -3.20 11.52
C MET A 59 19.79 -2.03 10.59
N ASP A 60 20.93 -1.37 10.78
CA ASP A 60 21.28 -0.17 10.03
C ASP A 60 21.37 -0.44 8.52
N TYR A 61 22.05 -1.52 8.13
CA TYR A 61 22.14 -1.92 6.72
C TYR A 61 20.81 -2.44 6.18
N ALA A 62 20.03 -3.16 7.00
CA ALA A 62 18.69 -3.59 6.60
C ALA A 62 17.77 -2.40 6.29
N MET A 63 17.81 -1.36 7.12
CA MET A 63 17.06 -0.12 6.89
C MET A 63 17.55 0.67 5.68
N GLU A 64 18.86 0.71 5.42
CA GLU A 64 19.40 1.34 4.20
C GLU A 64 18.82 0.70 2.94
N ILE A 65 18.81 -0.64 2.88
CA ILE A 65 18.23 -1.37 1.76
C ILE A 65 16.71 -1.18 1.68
N ASP A 66 16.02 -1.23 2.82
CA ASP A 66 14.57 -1.03 2.91
C ASP A 66 14.18 0.34 2.32
N ILE A 67 14.84 1.43 2.76
CA ILE A 67 14.65 2.77 2.21
C ILE A 67 14.84 2.79 0.69
N ALA A 68 15.92 2.19 0.18
CA ALA A 68 16.21 2.15 -1.25
C ALA A 68 15.22 1.30 -2.06
N VAL A 69 14.53 0.35 -1.43
CA VAL A 69 13.41 -0.39 -2.05
C VAL A 69 12.18 0.50 -2.12
N TRP A 70 11.85 1.21 -1.03
CA TRP A 70 10.68 2.08 -0.94
C TRP A 70 10.78 3.36 -1.77
N GLU A 71 11.97 3.78 -2.18
CA GLU A 71 12.18 4.81 -3.21
C GLU A 71 11.80 4.34 -4.63
N ARG A 72 11.72 3.03 -4.87
CA ARG A 72 11.60 2.46 -6.23
C ARG A 72 10.30 1.71 -6.46
N TYR A 73 9.89 0.90 -5.50
CA TYR A 73 8.71 0.04 -5.62
C TYR A 73 7.41 0.83 -5.86
N PRO A 74 7.08 1.88 -5.07
CA PRO A 74 5.78 2.55 -5.16
C PRO A 74 5.51 3.16 -6.53
N ILE A 75 6.56 3.57 -7.25
CA ILE A 75 6.47 4.09 -8.62
C ILE A 75 5.73 3.11 -9.53
N SER A 76 6.09 1.83 -9.44
CA SER A 76 5.57 0.79 -10.34
C SER A 76 4.08 0.54 -10.10
N GLU A 77 3.65 0.54 -8.85
CA GLU A 77 2.27 0.30 -8.47
C GLU A 77 1.41 1.54 -8.71
N ALA A 78 1.88 2.72 -8.31
CA ALA A 78 1.21 4.00 -8.56
C ALA A 78 0.96 4.23 -10.06
N ARG A 79 1.94 3.95 -10.93
CA ARG A 79 1.75 4.04 -12.40
C ARG A 79 0.68 3.08 -12.91
N ARG A 80 0.63 1.85 -12.39
CA ARG A 80 -0.40 0.87 -12.77
C ARG A 80 -1.78 1.30 -12.30
N LEU A 81 -1.89 1.79 -11.07
CA LEU A 81 -3.14 2.30 -10.50
C LEU A 81 -3.62 3.55 -11.25
N LYS A 82 -2.72 4.51 -11.53
CA LYS A 82 -3.03 5.71 -12.32
C LYS A 82 -3.63 5.35 -13.68
N LYS A 83 -3.03 4.36 -14.37
CA LYS A 83 -3.54 3.84 -15.64
C LYS A 83 -4.87 3.08 -15.47
N PHE A 84 -4.98 2.22 -14.45
CA PHE A 84 -6.18 1.42 -14.19
C PHE A 84 -7.41 2.29 -13.90
N LEU A 85 -7.21 3.36 -13.12
CA LEU A 85 -8.23 4.35 -12.77
C LEU A 85 -8.46 5.39 -13.88
N ASN A 86 -7.66 5.37 -14.95
CA ASN A 86 -7.70 6.36 -16.02
C ASN A 86 -7.61 7.81 -15.50
N LEU A 87 -6.71 8.05 -14.54
CA LEU A 87 -6.51 9.39 -13.97
C LEU A 87 -5.83 10.33 -14.97
N ALA A 88 -6.11 11.62 -14.84
CA ALA A 88 -5.45 12.68 -15.61
C ALA A 88 -3.93 12.75 -15.32
N GLU A 89 -3.21 13.56 -16.10
CA GLU A 89 -1.77 13.79 -15.88
C GLU A 89 -1.48 14.39 -14.51
N TYR A 90 -2.32 15.34 -14.08
CA TYR A 90 -2.21 16.07 -12.82
C TYR A 90 -3.51 15.96 -12.02
N PRO A 91 -3.83 14.78 -11.46
CA PRO A 91 -5.15 14.50 -10.90
C PRO A 91 -5.33 15.03 -9.46
N GLY A 92 -4.32 15.67 -8.87
CA GLY A 92 -4.40 16.28 -7.55
C GLY A 92 -4.66 15.29 -6.40
N LEU A 93 -5.12 15.83 -5.28
CA LEU A 93 -5.42 15.04 -4.07
C LEU A 93 -6.62 14.12 -4.29
N GLU A 94 -7.56 14.48 -5.16
CA GLU A 94 -8.71 13.65 -5.55
C GLU A 94 -8.26 12.40 -6.32
N GLY A 95 -7.26 12.53 -7.19
CA GLY A 95 -6.61 11.39 -7.84
C GLY A 95 -5.92 10.48 -6.83
N LEU A 96 -5.20 11.07 -5.89
CA LEU A 96 -4.54 10.34 -4.81
C LEU A 96 -5.55 9.58 -3.93
N ALA A 97 -6.66 10.22 -3.56
CA ALA A 97 -7.73 9.65 -2.76
C ALA A 97 -8.42 8.45 -3.46
N GLN A 98 -8.42 8.41 -4.79
CA GLN A 98 -8.90 7.24 -5.54
C GLN A 98 -7.86 6.11 -5.60
N ALA A 99 -6.57 6.44 -5.67
CA ALA A 99 -5.48 5.48 -5.81
C ALA A 99 -5.08 4.80 -4.50
N LEU A 100 -4.96 5.55 -3.40
CA LEU A 100 -4.52 5.04 -2.09
C LEU A 100 -5.33 3.81 -1.60
N PRO A 101 -6.68 3.77 -1.69
CA PRO A 101 -7.46 2.60 -1.29
C PRO A 101 -7.13 1.30 -2.05
N LEU A 102 -6.56 1.41 -3.24
CA LEU A 102 -6.22 0.28 -4.11
C LEU A 102 -4.76 -0.16 -4.00
N TYR A 103 -3.93 0.59 -3.27
CA TYR A 103 -2.55 0.25 -3.01
C TYR A 103 -2.45 -0.99 -2.13
N TYR A 104 -1.54 -1.92 -2.44
CA TYR A 104 -1.47 -3.22 -1.76
C TYR A 104 -1.28 -3.07 -0.25
N ASN A 105 -0.47 -2.10 0.20
CA ASN A 105 -0.21 -1.87 1.61
C ASN A 105 -1.49 -1.38 2.30
N THR A 106 -2.29 -0.55 1.63
CA THR A 106 -3.62 -0.14 2.11
C THR A 106 -4.58 -1.32 2.22
N ILE A 107 -4.62 -2.20 1.20
CA ILE A 107 -5.48 -3.40 1.19
C ILE A 107 -5.07 -4.40 2.28
N ALA A 108 -3.78 -4.49 2.60
CA ALA A 108 -3.23 -5.41 3.58
C ALA A 108 -3.51 -5.00 5.04
N ASN A 109 -3.82 -3.74 5.29
CA ASN A 109 -4.01 -3.15 6.62
C ASN A 109 -5.45 -2.64 6.82
N GLU A 110 -5.77 -2.27 8.07
CA GLU A 110 -6.97 -1.48 8.36
C GLU A 110 -6.58 0.00 8.29
N THR A 111 -7.28 0.76 7.46
CA THR A 111 -6.91 2.12 7.07
C THR A 111 -8.13 3.03 7.03
N SER A 112 -7.90 4.31 7.28
CA SER A 112 -8.90 5.36 7.18
C SER A 112 -8.32 6.58 6.46
N MET A 113 -9.21 7.38 5.89
CA MET A 113 -8.83 8.59 5.16
C MET A 113 -9.92 9.64 5.29
N HIS A 114 -9.53 10.90 5.51
CA HIS A 114 -10.45 12.02 5.63
C HIS A 114 -9.80 13.32 5.16
N TRP A 115 -10.62 14.32 4.89
CA TRP A 115 -10.19 15.66 4.54
C TRP A 115 -10.08 16.53 5.80
N GLU A 116 -9.01 17.31 5.88
CA GLU A 116 -8.79 18.35 6.89
C GLU A 116 -8.34 19.62 6.17
N ASP A 117 -9.22 20.62 6.11
CA ASP A 117 -9.06 21.79 5.25
C ASP A 117 -8.77 21.37 3.78
N ASP A 118 -7.69 21.88 3.19
CA ASP A 118 -7.23 21.54 1.83
C ASP A 118 -6.23 20.36 1.80
N ALA A 119 -6.19 19.55 2.87
CA ALA A 119 -5.29 18.41 3.00
C ALA A 119 -6.04 17.08 3.07
N LEU A 120 -5.44 16.05 2.48
CA LEU A 120 -5.88 14.68 2.62
C LEU A 120 -5.08 14.01 3.74
N ILE A 121 -5.76 13.48 4.75
CA ILE A 121 -5.14 12.75 5.86
C ILE A 121 -5.39 11.26 5.67
N PHE A 122 -4.32 10.48 5.53
CA PHE A 122 -4.35 9.02 5.47
C PHE A 122 -3.81 8.42 6.76
N ARG A 123 -4.46 7.36 7.25
CA ARG A 123 -4.07 6.66 8.47
C ARG A 123 -4.05 5.16 8.23
N THR A 124 -3.03 4.50 8.76
CA THR A 124 -3.06 3.06 8.98
C THR A 124 -3.47 2.81 10.42
N ASP A 125 -4.77 2.61 10.64
CA ASP A 125 -5.37 2.44 11.97
C ASP A 125 -4.80 1.19 12.66
N VAL A 126 -4.72 0.07 11.94
CA VAL A 126 -4.09 -1.16 12.42
C VAL A 126 -3.01 -1.62 11.44
N CYS A 127 -1.76 -1.32 11.79
CA CYS A 127 -0.60 -1.77 11.02
C CYS A 127 -0.29 -3.25 11.32
N ARG A 128 -0.39 -4.10 10.31
CA ARG A 128 -0.13 -5.53 10.39
C ARG A 128 1.29 -5.85 10.82
N VAL A 129 2.28 -5.07 10.37
CA VAL A 129 3.70 -5.24 10.73
C VAL A 129 3.89 -5.01 12.22
N GLN A 130 3.45 -3.86 12.73
CA GLN A 130 3.58 -3.54 14.15
C GLN A 130 2.76 -4.50 15.03
N ALA A 131 1.55 -4.86 14.61
CA ALA A 131 0.74 -5.86 15.30
C ALA A 131 1.43 -7.24 15.34
N ALA A 132 2.10 -7.65 14.27
CA ALA A 132 2.86 -8.90 14.24
C ALA A 132 4.08 -8.87 15.16
N ARG A 133 4.82 -7.76 15.20
CA ARG A 133 5.98 -7.57 16.08
C ARG A 133 5.55 -7.56 17.56
N SER A 134 4.48 -6.84 17.89
CA SER A 134 3.89 -6.83 19.24
C SER A 134 3.48 -8.24 19.70
N ARG A 135 2.77 -9.03 18.87
CA ARG A 135 2.43 -10.43 19.20
C ARG A 135 3.66 -11.33 19.43
N LYS A 136 4.78 -11.03 18.79
CA LYS A 136 6.06 -11.76 18.93
C LYS A 136 6.93 -11.22 20.07
N GLY A 137 6.52 -10.16 20.77
CA GLY A 137 7.34 -9.50 21.79
C GLY A 137 8.60 -8.83 21.23
N MET A 138 8.59 -8.45 19.94
CA MET A 138 9.69 -7.74 19.30
C MET A 138 9.52 -6.23 19.49
N GLU A 139 10.64 -5.49 19.49
CA GLU A 139 10.61 -4.03 19.39
C GLU A 139 9.85 -3.59 18.14
N PHE A 140 9.17 -2.45 18.16
CA PHE A 140 8.48 -1.94 16.98
C PHE A 140 9.46 -1.60 15.86
N HIS A 141 9.05 -1.81 14.62
CA HIS A 141 9.90 -1.54 13.46
C HIS A 141 9.97 -0.02 13.21
N PRO A 142 11.16 0.57 13.00
CA PRO A 142 11.33 2.01 12.81
C PRO A 142 10.92 2.44 11.38
N CYS A 143 9.62 2.36 11.07
CA CYS A 143 9.04 2.58 9.74
C CYS A 143 9.29 3.94 9.10
N LYS A 144 9.47 5.00 9.90
CA LYS A 144 9.35 6.39 9.44
C LYS A 144 10.23 6.72 8.22
N PRO A 145 11.53 6.36 8.16
CA PRO A 145 12.37 6.68 7.00
C PRO A 145 11.88 6.00 5.71
N ALA A 146 11.51 4.72 5.80
CA ALA A 146 10.94 3.97 4.69
C ALA A 146 9.57 4.51 4.27
N GLY A 147 8.70 4.80 5.24
CA GLY A 147 7.37 5.37 5.02
C GLY A 147 7.41 6.74 4.33
N ILE A 148 8.35 7.62 4.69
CA ILE A 148 8.52 8.92 4.00
C ILE A 148 8.77 8.68 2.51
N ASN A 149 9.69 7.76 2.18
CA ASN A 149 9.98 7.42 0.80
C ASN A 149 8.79 6.74 0.11
N GLU A 150 8.12 5.81 0.78
CA GLU A 150 6.94 5.11 0.27
C GLU A 150 5.83 6.09 -0.14
N TYR A 151 5.35 6.89 0.80
CA TYR A 151 4.20 7.77 0.59
C TYR A 151 4.53 8.97 -0.29
N THR A 152 5.75 9.54 -0.17
CA THR A 152 6.20 10.62 -1.07
C THR A 152 6.30 10.12 -2.49
N THR A 153 6.98 9.00 -2.71
CA THR A 153 7.18 8.42 -4.05
C THR A 153 5.85 7.99 -4.68
N PHE A 154 4.96 7.36 -3.90
CA PHE A 154 3.63 6.99 -4.37
C PHE A 154 2.83 8.23 -4.78
N ALA A 155 2.71 9.22 -3.89
CA ALA A 155 1.92 10.41 -4.13
C ALA A 155 2.45 11.23 -5.31
N GLN A 156 3.76 11.45 -5.38
CA GLN A 156 4.38 12.20 -6.48
C GLN A 156 4.36 11.45 -7.82
N THR A 157 4.25 10.13 -7.79
CA THR A 157 3.99 9.37 -9.02
C THR A 157 2.55 9.53 -9.52
N ILE A 158 1.59 9.71 -8.60
CA ILE A 158 0.20 10.06 -8.95
C ILE A 158 0.14 11.49 -9.48
N ASP A 159 0.66 12.45 -8.74
CA ASP A 159 0.79 13.86 -9.15
C ASP A 159 2.06 14.46 -8.53
N PRO A 160 3.04 14.91 -9.36
CA PRO A 160 4.35 15.34 -8.88
C PRO A 160 4.32 16.61 -8.01
N ARG A 161 3.17 17.30 -7.94
CA ARG A 161 3.00 18.53 -7.15
C ARG A 161 2.62 18.25 -5.70
N ILE A 162 2.26 17.01 -5.36
CA ILE A 162 1.82 16.67 -4.00
C ILE A 162 3.00 16.70 -3.04
N GLU A 163 2.80 17.42 -1.93
CA GLU A 163 3.69 17.41 -0.79
C GLU A 163 3.17 16.42 0.26
N VAL A 164 4.10 15.81 1.01
CA VAL A 164 3.79 14.77 1.99
C VAL A 164 4.47 15.09 3.31
N GLU A 165 3.70 15.02 4.40
CA GLU A 165 4.19 15.18 5.75
C GLU A 165 3.84 13.95 6.60
N CYS A 166 4.82 13.44 7.35
CA CYS A 166 4.61 12.39 8.35
C CYS A 166 4.07 13.01 9.64
N LEU A 167 2.81 12.74 9.98
CA LEU A 167 2.22 13.21 11.25
C LEU A 167 2.60 12.30 12.42
N SER A 168 2.64 10.98 12.20
CA SER A 168 2.94 9.96 13.21
C SER A 168 3.44 8.69 12.51
N CYS A 169 4.62 8.15 12.87
CA CYS A 169 5.09 6.80 12.51
C CYS A 169 6.20 6.41 13.48
N TYR A 170 6.38 5.12 13.72
CA TYR A 170 7.51 4.63 14.50
C TYR A 170 8.86 5.02 13.89
N PRO A 171 9.88 5.35 14.71
CA PRO A 171 9.86 5.28 16.17
C PRO A 171 9.22 6.51 16.85
N GLU A 172 8.96 7.58 16.09
CA GLU A 172 8.45 8.87 16.57
C GLU A 172 6.91 8.92 16.56
N ILE A 173 6.27 7.96 17.23
CA ILE A 173 4.81 7.92 17.30
C ILE A 173 4.29 9.07 18.17
N THR A 174 3.34 9.84 17.64
CA THR A 174 2.70 10.98 18.32
C THR A 174 1.20 10.77 18.51
N ASP A 175 0.58 10.00 17.62
CA ASP A 175 -0.78 9.49 17.75
C ASP A 175 -0.76 7.98 18.05
N PRO A 176 -1.08 7.54 19.27
CA PRO A 176 -1.07 6.12 19.65
C PRO A 176 -2.29 5.35 19.14
N THR A 177 -3.27 6.02 18.51
CA THR A 177 -4.50 5.38 18.00
C THR A 177 -4.34 4.83 16.59
N CYS A 178 -3.20 5.04 15.94
CA CYS A 178 -2.86 4.45 14.64
C CYS A 178 -1.41 3.96 14.60
N GLY A 179 -1.08 3.12 13.61
CA GLY A 179 0.29 2.70 13.33
C GLY A 179 1.11 3.78 12.62
N CYS A 180 0.47 4.52 11.71
CA CYS A 180 1.04 5.72 11.09
C CYS A 180 -0.05 6.64 10.52
N SER A 181 0.31 7.92 10.33
CA SER A 181 -0.56 8.94 9.73
C SER A 181 0.26 9.92 8.87
N TRP A 182 -0.31 10.27 7.72
CA TRP A 182 0.33 11.06 6.67
C TRP A 182 -0.61 12.14 6.17
N ARG A 183 -0.09 13.35 6.01
CA ARG A 183 -0.78 14.50 5.44
C ARG A 183 -0.29 14.73 4.02
N PHE A 184 -1.21 14.90 3.09
CA PHE A 184 -0.93 15.23 1.70
C PHE A 184 -1.54 16.59 1.37
N THR A 185 -0.77 17.45 0.74
CA THR A 185 -1.18 18.82 0.36
C THR A 185 -0.79 19.13 -1.08
N LEU A 186 -1.43 20.16 -1.64
CA LEU A 186 -0.98 20.84 -2.85
C LEU A 186 -0.53 22.26 -2.49
N PRO A 187 0.58 22.77 -3.08
CA PRO A 187 0.97 24.16 -2.93
C PRO A 187 -0.13 25.12 -3.37
N SER A 188 -0.31 26.22 -2.64
CA SER A 188 -1.41 27.18 -2.82
C SER A 188 -1.47 27.84 -4.20
N ASP A 189 -0.39 27.82 -4.98
CA ASP A 189 -0.33 28.42 -6.33
C ASP A 189 -0.98 27.56 -7.42
N VAL A 190 -1.52 26.38 -7.08
CA VAL A 190 -2.02 25.38 -8.03
C VAL A 190 -3.56 25.37 -8.14
N ALA A 191 -4.28 25.97 -7.18
CA ALA A 191 -5.74 25.99 -7.17
C ALA A 191 -6.35 26.89 -8.27
N ASP A 192 -5.59 27.86 -8.79
CA ASP A 192 -6.11 28.91 -9.68
C ASP A 192 -5.95 28.62 -11.20
N GLU A 193 -5.17 27.60 -11.59
CA GLU A 193 -4.95 27.31 -13.03
C GLU A 193 -6.00 26.37 -13.65
N VAL A 194 -6.81 25.67 -12.85
CA VAL A 194 -7.82 24.71 -13.36
C VAL A 194 -9.11 25.41 -13.82
N ASP A 195 -9.39 26.64 -13.36
CA ASP A 195 -10.62 27.38 -13.72
C ASP A 195 -10.48 28.25 -15.00
N GLN A 196 -9.30 28.29 -15.64
CA GLN A 196 -9.08 29.08 -16.86
C GLN A 196 -9.13 28.30 -18.18
N GLY A 197 -9.53 27.03 -18.15
CA GLY A 197 -9.73 26.21 -19.35
C GLY A 197 -11.19 26.14 -19.80
N LYS A 198 -11.72 27.23 -20.36
CA LYS A 198 -12.94 27.22 -21.21
C LYS A 198 -12.61 26.78 -22.63
#